data_AF-A0A536IA93-F1
#
_entry.id   AF-A0A536IA93-F1
#
_cell.length_a   1.000
_cell.length_b   1.000
_cell.length_c   1.000
_cell.angle_alpha   90.00
_cell.angle_beta   90.00
_cell.angle_gamma   90.00
#
_symmetry.space_group_name_H-M   'P 1'
#
loop_
_entity.id
_entity.type
_entity.pdbx_description
1 polymer ?
#
loop_
_entity_poly.entity_id
_entity_poly.type
_entity_poly.pdbx_seq_one_letter_code
_entity_poly.pdbx_strand_id
1 'polypeptide(L)'
;MNSLLDPRVRPIENPDPSRGMFSSIQEGVAQARGDAVLVLPGDMPFVRPDTVRAVIETYERRPAIVSPRYRGKRGHPVAVPLSLRDEIAATDPRSNLHEVIKRHTDIRVDLDVEDRGVLRDVDTLEDLAAGVTLTS
;
A
#
# COMPACT_ATOMS: atom_id res chain seq x y z
N MET A 1 19.01 11.54 -4.52
CA MET A 1 19.47 10.18 -4.16
C MET A 1 18.46 9.22 -4.75
N ASN A 2 18.85 8.36 -5.71
CA ASN A 2 17.91 7.42 -6.34
C ASN A 2 17.63 6.29 -5.35
N SER A 3 16.44 6.29 -4.73
CA SER A 3 16.02 5.30 -3.73
C SER A 3 16.01 3.87 -4.27
N LEU A 4 15.93 3.68 -5.59
CA LEU A 4 16.02 2.37 -6.24
C LEU A 4 17.42 1.72 -6.16
N LEU A 5 18.45 2.49 -5.77
CA LEU A 5 19.82 1.99 -5.59
C LEU A 5 20.14 1.63 -4.12
N ASP A 6 19.18 1.79 -3.20
CA ASP A 6 19.36 1.36 -1.81
C ASP A 6 19.42 -0.18 -1.76
N PRO A 7 20.43 -0.80 -1.12
CA PRO A 7 20.58 -2.25 -1.07
C PRO A 7 19.43 -2.97 -0.35
N ARG A 8 18.60 -2.24 0.41
CA ARG A 8 17.38 -2.76 1.04
C ARG A 8 16.19 -2.80 0.09
N VAL A 9 16.29 -2.17 -1.07
CA VAL A 9 15.26 -2.15 -2.10
C VAL A 9 15.60 -3.20 -3.15
N ARG A 10 14.66 -4.11 -3.40
CA ARG A 10 14.75 -5.09 -4.49
C ARG A 10 13.72 -4.73 -5.57
N PRO A 11 14.14 -4.17 -6.72
CA PRO A 11 13.21 -3.92 -7.82
C PRO A 11 12.74 -5.24 -8.42
N ILE A 12 11.44 -5.32 -8.71
CA ILE A 12 10.81 -6.44 -9.42
C ILE A 12 10.13 -5.85 -10.65
N GLU A 13 10.43 -6.39 -11.82
CA GLU A 13 9.81 -5.99 -13.08
C GLU A 13 8.55 -6.83 -13.33
N ASN A 14 7.44 -6.17 -13.66
CA ASN A 14 6.25 -6.86 -14.12
C ASN A 14 6.39 -7.12 -15.64
N PRO A 15 6.45 -8.39 -16.07
CA PRO A 15 6.71 -8.72 -17.47
C PRO A 15 5.57 -8.33 -18.41
N ASP A 16 4.36 -8.12 -17.89
CA ASP A 16 3.21 -7.68 -18.68
C ASP A 16 2.32 -6.71 -17.88
N PRO A 17 2.71 -5.42 -17.81
CA PRO A 17 1.96 -4.37 -17.13
C PRO A 17 0.61 -4.08 -17.77
N SER A 18 0.38 -4.49 -19.02
CA SER A 18 -0.88 -4.27 -19.74
C SER A 18 -2.08 -4.99 -19.07
N ARG A 19 -1.80 -5.97 -18.20
CA ARG A 19 -2.77 -6.68 -17.39
C ARG A 19 -3.35 -5.85 -16.23
N GLY A 20 -2.79 -4.68 -15.94
CA GLY A 20 -3.27 -3.74 -14.92
C GLY A 20 -2.43 -3.74 -13.64
N MET A 21 -2.63 -2.72 -12.79
CA MET A 21 -1.82 -2.47 -11.58
C MET A 21 -1.74 -3.67 -10.63
N PHE A 22 -2.81 -4.46 -10.52
CA PHE A 22 -2.84 -5.61 -9.64
C PHE A 22 -1.81 -6.68 -10.00
N SER A 23 -1.49 -6.85 -11.29
CA SER A 23 -0.42 -7.75 -11.72
C SER A 23 0.95 -7.37 -11.14
N SER A 24 1.25 -6.08 -10.93
CA SER A 24 2.48 -5.65 -10.25
C SER A 24 2.46 -5.99 -8.75
N ILE A 25 1.28 -5.94 -8.11
CA ILE A 25 1.12 -6.38 -6.72
C ILE A 25 1.37 -7.88 -6.62
N GLN A 26 0.88 -8.68 -7.56
CA GLN A 26 1.10 -10.13 -7.60
C GLN A 26 2.61 -10.45 -7.68
N GLU A 27 3.35 -9.80 -8.57
CA GLU A 27 4.80 -9.97 -8.68
C GLU A 27 5.55 -9.59 -7.38
N GLY A 28 5.15 -8.48 -6.75
CA GLY A 28 5.73 -8.04 -5.48
C GLY A 28 5.45 -9.02 -4.33
N VAL A 29 4.19 -9.45 -4.18
CA VAL A 29 3.75 -10.38 -3.13
C VAL A 29 4.41 -11.76 -3.27
N ALA A 30 4.64 -12.24 -4.49
CA ALA A 30 5.33 -13.49 -4.76
C ALA A 30 6.78 -13.50 -4.21
N GLN A 31 7.42 -12.33 -4.18
CA GLN A 31 8.81 -12.17 -3.72
C GLN A 31 8.94 -11.75 -2.25
N ALA A 32 7.83 -11.33 -1.63
CA ALA A 32 7.82 -10.85 -0.25
C ALA A 32 8.23 -11.94 0.76
N ARG A 33 8.60 -11.51 1.97
CA ARG A 33 8.94 -12.38 3.10
C ARG A 33 8.41 -11.73 4.39
N GLY A 34 8.27 -12.52 5.45
CA GLY A 34 7.73 -12.06 6.73
C GLY A 34 6.25 -12.40 6.89
N ASP A 35 5.59 -11.71 7.82
CA ASP A 35 4.20 -12.02 8.20
C ASP A 35 3.16 -11.24 7.39
N ALA A 36 3.54 -10.06 6.89
CA ALA A 36 2.68 -9.17 6.10
C ALA A 36 3.41 -8.53 4.93
N VAL A 37 2.63 -8.11 3.95
CA VAL A 37 3.02 -7.14 2.93
C VAL A 37 2.34 -5.81 3.21
N LEU A 38 3.09 -4.73 3.07
CA LEU A 38 2.55 -3.37 3.09
C LEU A 38 2.45 -2.85 1.65
N VAL A 39 1.24 -2.50 1.21
CA VAL A 39 0.99 -2.00 -0.14
C VAL A 39 0.81 -0.49 -0.12
N LEU A 40 1.80 0.22 -0.67
CA LEU A 40 1.83 1.67 -0.84
C LEU A 40 2.11 2.01 -2.31
N PRO A 41 1.17 2.64 -3.03
CA PRO A 41 1.40 3.17 -4.36
C PRO A 41 2.56 4.19 -4.38
N GLY A 42 3.36 4.17 -5.45
CA GLY A 42 4.56 5.01 -5.57
C GLY A 42 4.28 6.49 -5.79
N ASP A 43 3.06 6.82 -6.20
CA ASP A 43 2.49 8.15 -6.44
C ASP A 43 1.87 8.79 -5.18
N MET A 44 2.02 8.17 -4.00
CA MET A 44 1.52 8.70 -2.72
C MET A 44 2.64 9.19 -1.79
N PRO A 45 3.45 10.21 -2.18
CA PRO A 45 4.61 10.65 -1.41
C PRO A 45 4.25 11.38 -0.10
N PHE A 46 2.99 11.77 0.07
CA PHE A 46 2.53 12.56 1.22
C PHE A 46 2.11 11.72 2.42
N VAL A 47 2.10 10.39 2.30
CA VAL A 47 1.85 9.50 3.44
C VAL A 47 2.92 9.71 4.50
N ARG A 48 2.50 10.04 5.72
CA ARG A 48 3.44 10.30 6.81
C ARG A 48 4.11 9.00 7.27
N PRO A 49 5.42 9.01 7.58
CA PRO A 49 6.10 7.85 8.16
C PRO A 49 5.44 7.35 9.46
N ASP A 50 4.84 8.23 10.25
CA ASP A 50 4.09 7.86 11.47
C ASP A 50 2.88 6.98 11.15
N THR A 51 2.17 7.27 10.06
CA THR A 51 1.04 6.45 9.57
C THR A 51 1.52 5.06 9.17
N VAL A 52 2.65 4.97 8.45
CA VAL A 52 3.27 3.69 8.07
C VAL A 52 3.60 2.87 9.31
N ARG A 53 4.25 3.46 10.33
CA ARG A 53 4.58 2.77 11.59
C ARG A 53 3.32 2.33 12.34
N ALA A 54 2.31 3.20 12.44
CA ALA A 54 1.07 2.87 13.14
C ALA A 54 0.31 1.70 12.49
N VAL A 55 0.33 1.60 11.16
CA VAL A 55 -0.23 0.45 10.42
C VAL A 55 0.53 -0.83 10.75
N ILE A 56 1.87 -0.80 10.75
CA ILE A 56 2.73 -1.95 11.09
C ILE A 56 2.48 -2.40 12.54
N GLU A 57 2.55 -1.48 13.51
CA GLU A 57 2.33 -1.78 14.92
C GLU A 57 0.92 -2.35 15.18
N THR A 58 -0.09 -1.86 14.45
CA THR A 58 -1.46 -2.39 14.55
C THR A 58 -1.52 -3.83 14.07
N TYR A 59 -0.84 -4.14 12.96
CA TYR A 59 -0.72 -5.51 12.46
C TYR A 59 0.02 -6.42 13.45
N GLU A 60 1.15 -5.97 14.01
CA GLU A 60 1.96 -6.76 14.95
C GLU A 60 1.19 -7.10 16.23
N ARG A 61 0.35 -6.19 16.72
CA ARG A 61 -0.53 -6.46 17.88
C ARG A 61 -1.63 -7.47 17.58
N ARG A 62 -2.15 -7.46 16.34
CA ARG A 62 -3.21 -8.35 15.89
C ARG A 62 -3.12 -8.53 14.38
N PRO A 63 -2.63 -9.69 13.91
CA PRO A 63 -2.60 -10.00 12.48
C PRO A 63 -3.99 -9.83 11.85
N ALA A 64 -4.06 -8.92 10.88
CA ALA A 64 -5.30 -8.42 10.28
C ALA A 64 -4.99 -7.75 8.93
N ILE A 65 -6.02 -7.46 8.14
CA ILE A 65 -5.88 -6.47 7.06
C ILE A 65 -6.04 -5.09 7.68
N VAL A 66 -4.98 -4.28 7.69
CA VAL A 66 -5.00 -2.94 8.31
C VAL A 66 -5.03 -1.87 7.23
N SER A 67 -6.08 -1.04 7.21
CA SER A 67 -6.20 0.11 6.31
C SER A 67 -6.25 1.40 7.14
N PRO A 68 -5.41 2.42 6.87
CA PRO A 68 -5.60 3.73 7.48
C PRO A 68 -6.89 4.36 6.97
N ARG A 69 -7.53 5.15 7.83
CA ARG A 69 -8.78 5.83 7.55
C ARG A 69 -8.67 7.30 7.97
N TYR A 70 -8.80 8.20 7.01
CA TYR A 70 -8.87 9.64 7.26
C TYR A 70 -10.29 10.13 7.02
N ARG A 71 -10.92 10.69 8.06
CA ARG A 71 -12.29 11.24 8.02
C ARG A 71 -13.31 10.28 7.37
N GLY A 72 -13.28 9.01 7.79
CA GLY A 72 -14.19 7.97 7.31
C GLY A 72 -13.83 7.34 5.96
N LYS A 73 -12.81 7.84 5.26
CA LYS A 73 -12.34 7.28 3.98
C LYS A 73 -11.07 6.48 4.19
N ARG A 74 -11.09 5.23 3.69
CA ARG A 74 -9.94 4.31 3.76
C ARG A 74 -8.91 4.67 2.69
N GLY A 75 -7.64 4.46 3.01
CA GLY A 75 -6.52 4.83 2.15
C GLY A 75 -5.35 3.85 2.24
N HIS A 76 -4.17 4.34 1.84
CA HIS A 76 -2.90 3.62 1.85
C HIS A 76 -1.94 4.17 2.92
N PRO A 77 -0.99 3.37 3.43
CA PRO A 77 -0.65 2.02 3.00
C PRO A 77 -1.56 0.96 3.62
N VAL A 78 -1.81 -0.15 2.91
CA VAL A 78 -2.61 -1.27 3.44
C VAL A 78 -1.68 -2.41 3.83
N ALA A 79 -1.74 -2.86 5.08
CA ALA A 79 -1.10 -4.10 5.51
C ALA A 79 -2.00 -5.29 5.18
N VAL A 80 -1.42 -6.31 4.55
CA VAL A 80 -2.10 -7.54 4.14
C VAL A 80 -1.32 -8.73 4.68
N PRO A 81 -1.96 -9.68 5.39
CA PRO A 81 -1.29 -10.90 5.84
C PRO A 81 -0.68 -11.68 4.67
N LEU A 82 0.55 -12.17 4.84
CA LEU A 82 1.22 -12.95 3.79
C LEU A 82 0.54 -14.31 3.57
N SER A 83 -0.29 -14.77 4.51
CA SER A 83 -1.18 -15.92 4.33
C SER A 83 -2.19 -15.76 3.18
N LEU A 84 -2.47 -14.52 2.74
CA LEU A 84 -3.33 -14.25 1.58
C LEU A 84 -2.58 -14.27 0.24
N ARG A 85 -1.27 -14.56 0.25
CA ARG A 85 -0.43 -14.62 -0.98
C ARG A 85 -1.05 -15.48 -2.07
N ASP A 86 -1.44 -16.70 -1.75
CA ASP A 86 -1.90 -17.66 -2.74
C ASP A 86 -3.24 -17.21 -3.36
N GLU A 87 -4.11 -16.58 -2.55
CA GLU A 87 -5.35 -15.99 -3.06
C GLU A 87 -5.09 -14.78 -3.95
N ILE A 88 -4.15 -13.91 -3.57
CA ILE A 88 -3.72 -12.77 -4.40
C ILE A 88 -3.18 -13.29 -5.74
N ALA A 89 -2.34 -14.32 -5.71
CA ALA A 89 -1.77 -14.93 -6.92
C ALA A 89 -2.83 -15.61 -7.81
N ALA A 90 -3.86 -16.21 -7.21
CA ALA A 90 -4.93 -16.88 -7.95
C ALA A 90 -6.02 -15.93 -8.50
N THR A 91 -6.09 -14.69 -7.99
CA THR A 91 -7.07 -13.70 -8.44
C THR A 91 -6.73 -13.20 -9.86
N ASP A 92 -7.75 -12.93 -10.69
CA ASP A 92 -7.57 -12.39 -12.04
C ASP A 92 -6.63 -11.16 -12.01
N PRO A 93 -5.52 -11.16 -12.80
CA PRO A 93 -4.59 -10.04 -12.88
C PRO A 93 -5.25 -8.70 -13.25
N ARG A 94 -6.41 -8.71 -13.91
CA ARG A 94 -7.20 -7.52 -14.26
C ARG A 94 -8.07 -6.99 -13.11
N SER A 95 -8.10 -7.70 -11.97
CA SER A 95 -8.82 -7.30 -10.76
C SER A 95 -8.02 -6.25 -9.97
N ASN A 96 -8.31 -6.11 -8.68
CA ASN A 96 -7.59 -5.24 -7.76
C ASN A 96 -7.50 -5.86 -6.36
N LEU A 97 -6.60 -5.31 -5.53
CA LEU A 97 -6.39 -5.76 -4.16
C LEU A 97 -7.66 -5.58 -3.29
N HIS A 98 -8.49 -4.59 -3.61
CA HIS A 98 -9.71 -4.32 -2.87
C HIS A 98 -10.73 -5.47 -2.98
N GLU A 99 -10.80 -6.16 -4.12
CA GLU A 99 -11.66 -7.35 -4.29
C GLU A 99 -11.21 -8.53 -3.43
N VAL A 100 -9.90 -8.71 -3.20
CA VAL A 100 -9.38 -9.70 -2.25
C VAL A 100 -9.76 -9.30 -0.83
N ILE A 101 -9.51 -8.04 -0.45
CA ILE A 101 -9.81 -7.52 0.91
C ILE A 101 -11.31 -7.65 1.25
N LYS A 102 -12.20 -7.44 0.29
CA LYS A 102 -13.66 -7.55 0.47
C LYS A 102 -14.11 -8.95 0.93
N ARG A 103 -13.33 -10.00 0.66
CA ARG A 103 -13.66 -11.38 1.09
C ARG A 103 -13.27 -11.66 2.55
N HIS A 104 -12.47 -10.78 3.16
CA HIS A 104 -11.85 -10.94 4.48
C HIS A 104 -12.25 -9.79 5.41
N THR A 105 -13.50 -9.35 5.36
CA THR A 105 -13.99 -8.23 6.17
C THR A 105 -13.99 -8.51 7.67
N ASP A 106 -14.03 -9.78 8.05
CA ASP A 106 -13.97 -10.27 9.43
C ASP A 106 -12.61 -10.02 10.11
N ILE A 107 -11.54 -10.00 9.32
CA ILE A 107 -10.18 -9.69 9.80
C ILE A 107 -9.70 -8.30 9.37
N ARG A 108 -10.61 -7.41 8.96
CA ARG A 108 -10.26 -6.04 8.56
C ARG A 108 -10.31 -5.08 9.74
N VAL A 109 -9.26 -4.28 9.88
CA VAL A 109 -9.14 -3.20 10.87
C VAL A 109 -8.97 -1.88 10.15
N ASP A 110 -9.87 -0.94 10.43
CA ASP A 110 -9.72 0.46 10.03
C ASP A 110 -8.98 1.22 11.12
N LEU A 111 -7.80 1.75 10.81
CA LEU A 111 -6.99 2.56 11.72
C LEU A 111 -7.26 4.05 11.45
N ASP A 112 -8.00 4.71 12.33
CA ASP A 112 -8.23 6.14 12.22
C ASP A 112 -6.91 6.92 12.41
N VAL A 113 -6.59 7.78 11.44
CA VAL A 113 -5.37 8.60 11.42
C VAL A 113 -5.70 10.04 11.05
N GLU A 114 -4.93 10.99 11.58
CA GLU A 114 -4.95 12.40 11.17
C GLU A 114 -3.88 12.66 10.10
N ASP A 115 -3.98 11.93 9.00
CA ASP A 115 -3.08 12.03 7.86
C ASP A 115 -3.89 12.02 6.56
N ARG A 116 -4.01 13.19 5.92
CA ARG A 116 -4.67 13.30 4.60
C ARG A 116 -3.86 12.63 3.48
N GLY A 117 -2.55 12.43 3.68
CA GLY A 117 -1.66 11.80 2.70
C GLY A 117 -2.11 10.39 2.30
N VAL A 118 -2.83 9.69 3.19
CA VAL A 118 -3.37 8.34 2.92
C VAL A 118 -4.41 8.29 1.81
N LEU A 119 -4.94 9.45 1.40
CA LEU A 119 -5.95 9.59 0.35
C LEU A 119 -5.44 10.40 -0.85
N ARG A 120 -4.15 10.78 -0.89
CA ARG A 120 -3.61 11.69 -1.89
C ARG A 120 -2.57 10.99 -2.75
N ASP A 121 -3.00 10.65 -3.96
CA ASP A 121 -2.19 10.37 -5.14
C ASP A 121 -1.70 11.68 -5.80
N VAL A 122 -0.63 11.55 -6.59
CA VAL A 122 0.01 12.62 -7.35
C VAL A 122 0.12 12.14 -8.78
N ASP A 123 -0.88 12.47 -9.60
CA ASP A 123 -0.94 12.05 -11.00
C ASP A 123 -0.23 13.05 -11.94
N THR A 124 -0.12 14.31 -11.53
CA THR A 124 0.44 15.39 -12.34
C THR A 124 1.57 16.14 -11.62
N LEU A 125 2.45 16.80 -12.38
CA LEU A 125 3.51 17.66 -11.81
C LEU A 125 2.92 18.81 -10.96
N GLU A 126 1.70 19.24 -11.27
CA GLU A 126 0.99 20.30 -10.53
C GLU A 126 0.52 19.81 -9.15
N ASP A 127 0.22 18.52 -9.00
CA ASP A 127 -0.14 17.91 -7.71
C ASP A 127 1.02 17.91 -6.71
N LEU A 128 2.27 17.98 -7.19
CA LEU A 128 3.47 18.06 -6.35
C LEU A 128 3.63 19.45 -5.72
N ALA A 129 3.28 20.51 -6.45
CA ALA A 129 3.45 21.91 -6.02
C ALA A 129 2.50 22.29 -4.88
N ALA A 130 1.30 21.71 -4.83
CA ALA A 130 0.32 21.97 -3.77
C ALA A 130 0.72 21.39 -2.39
N GLY A 131 1.82 20.65 -2.29
CA GLY A 131 2.36 20.12 -1.02
C GLY A 131 3.55 20.89 -0.45
N VAL A 132 4.12 21.85 -1.20
CA VAL A 132 5.31 22.59 -0.81
C VAL A 132 4.90 24.02 -0.49
N THR A 133 4.33 24.24 0.69
CA THR A 133 4.36 25.59 1.28
C THR A 133 5.78 25.78 1.81
N LEU A 134 6.62 26.49 1.04
CA LEU A 134 7.87 27.03 1.53
C LEU A 134 7.54 28.02 2.65
N THR A 135 7.54 27.57 3.90
CA THR A 135 7.60 28.48 5.03
C THR A 135 9.03 29.03 5.09
N SER A 136 9.18 30.31 4.72
CA SER A 136 10.39 31.10 4.97
C SER A 136 10.68 31.23 6.46
#